data_AF-A0A957X5Y4-F1
#
_entry.id   AF-A0A957X5Y4-F1
#
_cell.length_a   1.000
_cell.length_b   1.000
_cell.length_c   1.000
_cell.angle_alpha   90.00
_cell.angle_beta   90.00
_cell.angle_gamma   90.00
#
_symmetry.space_group_name_H-M   'P 1'
#
loop_
_entity.id
_entity.type
_entity.pdbx_description
1 polymer ?
#
loop_
_entity_poly.entity_id
_entity_poly.type
_entity_poly.pdbx_seq_one_letter_code
_entity_poly.pdbx_strand_id
1 'polypeptide(L)'
;HVDDPTTVQPYPLGLKVIAGNAKATQPDEAAHIKWSCLGAPDSSTGEIVTCPADSKLELLINFPDCWNGEDLDSADHKSHMAYSGAGACPATHPVVVPALQFKLRYATSGAPGMRLASGPGYTAHGDFFNAWEESALANRLQCLHKLEKCGPAGYPQTSELTNHLYLPMITR
;
A
#
# COMPACT_ATOMS: atom_id res chain seq x y z
N HIS A 1 -6.70 8.17 5.49
CA HIS A 1 -6.97 8.46 4.07
C HIS A 1 -7.47 9.89 3.99
N VAL A 2 -7.07 10.59 2.94
CA VAL A 2 -7.59 11.92 2.62
C VAL A 2 -9.00 11.85 2.03
N ASP A 3 -9.78 12.91 2.22
CA ASP A 3 -11.19 12.93 1.81
C ASP A 3 -11.39 13.27 0.32
N ASP A 4 -10.53 14.13 -0.24
CA ASP A 4 -10.59 14.53 -1.64
C ASP A 4 -9.56 13.76 -2.49
N PRO A 5 -9.99 12.73 -3.25
CA PRO A 5 -9.09 11.93 -4.07
C PRO A 5 -8.47 12.74 -5.23
N THR A 6 -9.07 13.86 -5.65
CA THR A 6 -8.56 14.66 -6.77
C THR A 6 -7.28 15.42 -6.42
N THR A 7 -6.97 15.54 -5.12
CA THR A 7 -5.73 16.17 -4.62
C THR A 7 -4.52 15.25 -4.64
N VAL A 8 -4.73 13.95 -4.88
CA VAL A 8 -3.66 12.94 -4.88
C VAL A 8 -2.69 13.21 -6.03
N GLN A 9 -1.42 13.42 -5.70
CA GLN A 9 -0.31 13.57 -6.64
C GLN A 9 0.44 12.25 -6.84
N PRO A 10 1.13 12.03 -7.98
CA PRO A 10 1.90 10.81 -8.17
C PRO A 10 3.05 10.76 -7.17
N TYR A 11 3.45 9.56 -6.75
CA TYR A 11 4.73 9.42 -6.05
C TYR A 11 5.86 9.98 -6.91
N PRO A 12 6.78 10.78 -6.35
CA PRO A 12 7.95 11.22 -7.09
C PRO A 12 8.86 10.02 -7.40
N LEU A 13 9.50 10.04 -8.58
CA LEU A 13 10.44 8.99 -8.96
C LEU A 13 11.58 8.92 -7.94
N GLY A 14 11.88 7.72 -7.45
CA GLY A 14 12.94 7.49 -6.46
C GLY A 14 12.50 7.64 -5.01
N LEU A 15 11.22 7.91 -4.72
CA LEU A 15 10.69 7.90 -3.35
C LEU A 15 10.97 6.54 -2.68
N LYS A 16 11.52 6.56 -1.46
CA LYS A 16 11.82 5.38 -0.63
C LYS A 16 11.11 5.50 0.70
N VAL A 17 10.28 4.53 1.06
CA VAL A 17 9.56 4.58 2.34
C VAL A 17 9.46 3.20 2.99
N ILE A 18 9.62 3.17 4.31
CA ILE A 18 9.37 1.98 5.13
C ILE A 18 8.12 2.20 5.99
N ALA A 19 7.13 1.33 5.85
CA ALA A 19 5.99 1.23 6.76
C ALA A 19 6.23 0.16 7.84
N GLY A 20 5.66 0.31 9.04
CA GLY A 20 5.93 -0.58 10.19
C GLY A 20 7.28 -0.31 10.85
N ASN A 21 7.79 -1.24 11.66
CA ASN A 21 9.06 -1.07 12.36
C ASN A 21 9.75 -2.41 12.63
N ALA A 22 10.80 -2.73 11.86
CA ALA A 22 11.60 -3.95 12.02
C ALA A 22 12.28 -4.08 13.38
N LYS A 23 12.43 -2.97 14.11
CA LYS A 23 13.10 -2.87 15.41
C LYS A 23 12.14 -2.61 16.56
N ALA A 24 10.82 -2.72 16.31
CA ALA A 24 9.83 -2.52 17.35
C ALA A 24 10.09 -3.44 18.54
N THR A 25 9.89 -2.91 19.74
CA THR A 25 10.07 -3.61 21.01
C THR A 25 8.75 -3.86 21.72
N GLN A 26 7.68 -3.20 21.28
CA GLN A 26 6.34 -3.31 21.83
C GLN A 26 5.24 -3.15 20.73
N PRO A 27 4.03 -3.70 20.95
CA PRO A 27 2.96 -3.71 19.94
C PRO A 27 2.42 -2.36 19.47
N ASP A 28 2.45 -1.33 20.31
CA ASP A 28 1.96 0.02 20.00
C ASP A 28 2.79 0.72 18.90
N GLU A 29 4.02 0.26 18.66
CA GLU A 29 4.88 0.71 17.54
C GLU A 29 4.43 0.17 16.17
N ALA A 30 3.38 -0.68 16.13
CA ALA A 30 2.90 -1.36 14.93
C ALA A 30 1.48 -0.93 14.50
N ALA A 31 1.06 0.29 14.83
CA ALA A 31 -0.30 0.79 14.59
C ALA A 31 -0.83 0.64 13.14
N HIS A 32 0.05 0.57 12.15
CA HIS A 32 -0.28 0.45 10.72
C HIS A 32 -0.12 -0.98 10.16
N ILE A 33 0.11 -1.95 11.03
CA ILE A 33 0.23 -3.37 10.74
C ILE A 33 -1.01 -4.11 11.24
N LYS A 34 -1.56 -5.01 10.44
CA LYS A 34 -2.65 -5.89 10.88
C LYS A 34 -2.42 -7.33 10.43
N TRP A 35 -2.48 -8.24 11.40
CA TRP A 35 -2.54 -9.68 11.18
C TRP A 35 -3.99 -10.14 11.30
N SER A 36 -4.48 -10.87 10.30
CA SER A 36 -5.85 -11.38 10.31
C SER A 36 -5.93 -12.73 9.62
N CYS A 37 -7.06 -13.41 9.79
CA CYS A 37 -7.41 -14.56 8.98
C CYS A 37 -8.20 -14.11 7.75
N LEU A 38 -8.05 -14.83 6.64
CA LEU A 38 -8.76 -14.55 5.41
C LEU A 38 -10.27 -14.56 5.67
N GLY A 39 -10.92 -13.42 5.40
CA GLY A 39 -12.36 -13.23 5.57
C GLY A 39 -12.81 -12.95 7.02
N ALA A 40 -11.89 -12.91 7.99
CA ALA A 40 -12.22 -12.56 9.36
C ALA A 40 -12.44 -11.05 9.52
N PRO A 41 -13.41 -10.62 10.36
CA PRO A 41 -13.62 -9.21 10.67
C PRO A 41 -12.55 -8.66 11.62
N ASP A 42 -11.99 -9.54 12.44
CA ASP A 42 -11.04 -9.18 13.50
C ASP A 42 -9.59 -9.23 13.00
N SER A 43 -8.77 -8.35 13.58
CA SER A 43 -7.34 -8.30 13.31
C SER A 43 -6.55 -7.99 14.58
N SER A 44 -5.29 -8.39 14.61
CA SER A 44 -4.32 -8.11 15.67
C SER A 44 -3.26 -7.14 15.15
N THR A 45 -2.98 -6.08 15.91
CA THR A 45 -1.94 -5.09 15.58
C THR A 45 -0.58 -5.42 16.18
N GLY A 46 -0.37 -6.62 16.73
CA GLY A 46 0.87 -6.92 17.45
C GLY A 46 1.38 -8.35 17.34
N GLU A 47 0.50 -9.31 17.16
CA GLU A 47 0.88 -10.72 17.13
C GLU A 47 0.30 -11.43 15.92
N ILE A 48 1.07 -12.38 15.41
CA ILE A 48 0.64 -13.23 14.31
C ILE A 48 -0.49 -14.13 14.80
N VAL A 49 -1.64 -14.05 14.16
CA VAL A 49 -2.81 -14.86 14.52
C VAL A 49 -2.65 -16.30 14.05
N THR A 50 -3.28 -17.23 14.77
CA THR A 50 -3.50 -18.60 14.28
C THR A 50 -4.93 -18.71 13.76
N CYS A 51 -5.07 -19.11 12.52
CA CYS A 51 -6.33 -19.18 11.80
C CYS A 51 -6.93 -20.59 11.84
N PRO A 52 -8.24 -20.71 11.57
CA PRO A 52 -8.87 -21.99 11.26
C PRO A 52 -8.13 -22.73 10.13
N ALA A 53 -8.16 -24.06 10.17
CA ALA A 53 -7.37 -24.91 9.27
C ALA A 53 -7.71 -24.73 7.78
N ASP A 54 -8.91 -24.26 7.47
CA ASP A 54 -9.41 -23.96 6.12
C ASP A 54 -9.22 -22.48 5.72
N SER A 55 -8.69 -21.66 6.62
CA SER A 55 -8.40 -20.24 6.38
C SER A 55 -6.90 -19.99 6.21
N LYS A 56 -6.57 -18.81 5.69
CA LYS A 56 -5.20 -18.37 5.40
C LYS A 56 -4.86 -17.16 6.24
N LEU A 57 -3.61 -17.10 6.70
CA LEU A 57 -3.08 -15.90 7.35
C LEU A 57 -2.92 -14.76 6.34
N GLU A 58 -3.35 -13.56 6.72
CA GLU A 58 -3.17 -12.31 6.00
C GLU A 58 -2.39 -11.29 6.85
N LEU A 59 -1.51 -10.54 6.18
CA LEU A 59 -0.80 -9.38 6.71
C LEU A 59 -1.16 -8.16 5.88
N LEU A 60 -1.61 -7.10 6.55
CA LEU A 60 -1.82 -5.78 5.97
C LEU A 60 -0.77 -4.82 6.51
N ILE A 61 -0.14 -4.08 5.60
CA ILE A 61 0.80 -3.02 5.92
C ILE A 61 0.32 -1.77 5.18
N ASN A 62 -0.14 -0.77 5.94
CA ASN A 62 -0.50 0.53 5.38
C ASN A 62 0.72 1.43 5.37
N PHE A 63 1.01 2.04 4.23
CA PHE A 63 2.04 3.04 4.09
C PHE A 63 1.50 4.43 4.42
N PRO A 64 2.37 5.38 4.84
CA PRO A 64 1.97 6.77 4.95
C PRO A 64 1.60 7.35 3.57
N ASP A 65 0.62 8.25 3.55
CA ASP A 65 0.00 8.82 2.34
C ASP A 65 0.20 10.33 2.20
N CYS A 66 1.07 10.92 3.02
CA CYS A 66 1.43 12.34 2.99
C CYS A 66 2.94 12.51 2.89
N TRP A 67 3.41 13.22 1.87
CA TRP A 67 4.82 13.50 1.61
C TRP A 67 5.17 14.95 1.98
N ASN A 68 6.40 15.19 2.45
CA ASN A 68 6.88 16.54 2.80
C ASN A 68 7.07 17.47 1.58
N GLY A 69 7.09 16.92 0.37
CA GLY A 69 7.22 17.69 -0.87
C GLY A 69 8.67 18.00 -1.25
N GLU A 70 9.64 17.51 -0.48
CA GLU A 70 11.06 17.85 -0.64
C GLU A 70 11.93 16.60 -0.74
N ASP A 71 11.86 15.70 0.24
CA ASP A 71 12.82 14.61 0.38
C ASP A 71 12.30 13.31 -0.24
N LEU A 72 13.05 12.73 -1.17
CA LEU A 72 12.75 11.39 -1.72
C LEU A 72 13.08 10.26 -0.73
N ASP A 73 13.91 10.55 0.27
CA ASP A 73 14.32 9.61 1.30
C ASP A 73 14.83 10.38 2.53
N SER A 74 14.71 9.77 3.71
CA SER A 74 15.28 10.28 4.96
C SER A 74 16.22 9.24 5.57
N ALA A 75 17.07 9.63 6.52
CA ALA A 75 18.03 8.71 7.14
C ALA A 75 17.37 7.49 7.82
N ASP A 76 16.11 7.63 8.23
CA ASP A 76 15.29 6.57 8.82
C ASP A 76 14.28 5.95 7.83
N HIS A 77 14.27 6.40 6.57
CA HIS A 77 13.33 6.03 5.51
C HIS A 77 11.84 6.26 5.86
N LYS A 78 11.56 7.17 6.81
CA LYS A 78 10.22 7.39 7.39
C LYS A 78 9.87 8.85 7.54
N SER A 79 10.76 9.67 8.09
CA SER A 79 10.43 11.03 8.56
C SER A 79 10.03 12.03 7.48
N HIS A 80 10.26 11.73 6.20
CA HIS A 80 9.81 12.52 5.06
C HIS A 80 8.35 12.19 4.64
N MET A 81 7.73 11.24 5.33
CA MET A 81 6.37 10.76 5.11
C MET A 81 5.56 10.79 6.40
N ALA A 82 4.26 11.06 6.28
CA ALA A 82 3.31 11.03 7.39
C ALA A 82 2.00 10.36 6.99
N TYR A 83 1.26 9.88 7.98
CA TYR A 83 -0.09 9.36 7.78
C TYR A 83 -1.08 10.52 7.83
N SER A 84 -2.03 10.53 6.90
CA SER A 84 -3.18 11.42 6.97
C SER A 84 -4.02 11.14 8.23
N GLY A 85 -4.59 12.20 8.79
CA GLY A 85 -5.48 12.15 9.94
C GLY A 85 -6.66 13.10 9.72
N ALA A 86 -7.86 12.68 10.14
CA ALA A 86 -9.08 13.48 9.98
C ALA A 86 -9.30 14.01 8.53
N GLY A 87 -9.04 13.16 7.53
CA GLY A 87 -9.30 13.50 6.13
C GLY A 87 -8.23 14.35 5.44
N ALA A 88 -7.15 14.73 6.13
CA ALA A 88 -6.13 15.63 5.60
C ALA A 88 -4.70 15.20 5.96
N CYS A 89 -3.75 15.69 5.18
CA CYS A 89 -2.33 15.62 5.52
C CYS A 89 -1.94 16.69 6.54
N PRO A 90 -0.99 16.41 7.45
CA PRO A 90 -0.47 17.42 8.36
C PRO A 90 0.27 18.52 7.58
N ALA A 91 0.34 19.73 8.13
CA ALA A 91 1.01 20.86 7.48
C ALA A 91 2.51 20.62 7.20
N THR A 92 3.14 19.71 7.96
CA THR A 92 4.53 19.29 7.74
C THR A 92 4.70 18.36 6.53
N HIS A 93 3.62 17.74 6.04
CA HIS A 93 3.62 16.81 4.93
C HIS A 93 2.49 17.12 3.94
N PRO A 94 2.52 18.28 3.27
CA PRO A 94 1.34 18.81 2.58
C PRO A 94 0.98 18.09 1.28
N VAL A 95 1.87 17.26 0.73
CA VAL A 95 1.64 16.60 -0.56
C VAL A 95 0.94 15.26 -0.37
N VAL A 96 -0.32 15.18 -0.76
CA VAL A 96 -1.07 13.92 -0.78
C VAL A 96 -0.51 13.02 -1.87
N VAL A 97 -0.17 11.79 -1.53
CA VAL A 97 0.23 10.73 -2.48
C VAL A 97 -0.72 9.54 -2.38
N PRO A 98 -0.69 8.57 -3.31
CA PRO A 98 -1.63 7.46 -3.27
C PRO A 98 -1.53 6.71 -1.93
N ALA A 99 -2.64 6.17 -1.44
CA ALA A 99 -2.60 5.28 -0.30
C ALA A 99 -2.13 3.88 -0.73
N LEU A 100 -0.89 3.53 -0.40
CA LEU A 100 -0.33 2.20 -0.67
C LEU A 100 -0.60 1.26 0.50
N GLN A 101 -1.07 0.05 0.17
CA GLN A 101 -1.24 -1.03 1.12
C GLN A 101 -0.62 -2.31 0.54
N PHE A 102 0.24 -2.96 1.32
CA PHE A 102 0.59 -4.35 1.05
C PHE A 102 -0.41 -5.25 1.74
N LYS A 103 -1.08 -6.10 0.96
CA LYS A 103 -1.92 -7.18 1.45
C LYS A 103 -1.27 -8.51 1.08
N LEU A 104 -0.56 -9.11 2.03
CA LEU A 104 0.10 -10.39 1.84
C LEU A 104 -0.77 -11.51 2.37
N ARG A 105 -0.89 -12.59 1.60
CA ARG A 105 -1.60 -13.80 2.01
C ARG A 105 -0.62 -14.95 2.03
N TYR A 106 -0.50 -15.61 3.18
CA TYR A 106 0.40 -16.74 3.34
C TYR A 106 -0.34 -18.05 3.08
N ALA A 107 0.37 -19.03 2.51
CA ALA A 107 -0.13 -20.39 2.29
C ALA A 107 -0.07 -21.24 3.58
N THR A 108 -0.44 -20.65 4.71
CA THR A 108 -0.51 -21.29 6.03
C THR A 108 -1.63 -20.62 6.82
N SER A 109 -2.21 -21.36 7.75
CA SER A 109 -3.12 -20.82 8.77
C SER A 109 -2.36 -20.12 9.90
N GLY A 110 -1.02 -20.08 9.85
CA GLY A 110 -0.20 -19.71 10.99
C GLY A 110 -0.10 -20.84 12.01
N ALA A 111 0.72 -20.64 13.03
CA ALA A 111 0.87 -21.60 14.12
C ALA A 111 1.30 -20.87 15.40
N PRO A 112 1.02 -21.43 16.58
CA PRO A 112 1.55 -20.92 17.84
C PRO A 112 3.08 -20.80 17.79
N GLY A 113 3.60 -19.67 18.25
CA GLY A 113 5.04 -19.40 18.27
C GLY A 113 5.64 -19.02 16.92
N MET A 114 4.85 -18.87 15.85
CA MET A 114 5.36 -18.32 14.59
C MET A 114 5.84 -16.87 14.79
N ARG A 115 6.97 -16.54 14.15
CA ARG A 115 7.62 -15.23 14.24
C ARG A 115 8.15 -14.80 12.88
N LEU A 116 8.37 -13.50 12.74
CA LEU A 116 9.15 -12.94 11.64
C LEU A 116 10.64 -13.11 11.93
N ALA A 117 11.47 -13.02 10.90
CA ALA A 117 12.92 -12.97 11.06
C ALA A 117 13.37 -11.77 11.92
N SER A 118 12.62 -10.67 11.90
CA SER A 118 12.80 -9.49 12.74
C SER A 118 12.28 -9.67 14.18
N GLY A 119 11.58 -10.76 14.48
CA GLY A 119 11.04 -11.07 15.81
C GLY A 119 9.51 -11.22 15.83
N PRO A 120 8.82 -10.83 16.91
CA PRO A 120 7.37 -10.95 17.04
C PRO A 120 6.57 -10.20 15.96
N GLY A 121 5.25 -10.43 15.90
CA GLY A 121 4.39 -9.93 14.82
C GLY A 121 4.40 -8.42 14.62
N TYR A 122 4.62 -7.65 15.70
CA TYR A 122 4.72 -6.18 15.66
C TYR A 122 5.98 -5.65 14.97
N THR A 123 6.95 -6.52 14.70
CA THR A 123 8.15 -6.15 13.93
C THR A 123 7.94 -6.16 12.41
N ALA A 124 6.71 -6.45 11.96
CA ALA A 124 6.37 -6.43 10.54
C ALA A 124 6.63 -5.04 9.94
N HIS A 125 7.16 -5.04 8.73
CA HIS A 125 7.43 -3.84 7.96
C HIS A 125 7.37 -4.16 6.46
N GLY A 126 7.24 -3.11 5.67
CA GLY A 126 7.29 -3.19 4.22
C GLY A 126 8.06 -2.01 3.68
N ASP A 127 8.85 -2.27 2.65
CA ASP A 127 9.70 -1.29 2.00
C ASP A 127 9.15 -1.03 0.60
N PHE A 128 8.96 0.24 0.26
CA PHE A 128 8.52 0.67 -1.06
C PHE A 128 9.55 1.60 -1.67
N PHE A 129 9.88 1.32 -2.94
CA PHE A 129 10.71 2.19 -3.77
C PHE A 129 9.94 2.51 -5.05
N ASN A 130 9.63 3.78 -5.27
CA ASN A 130 8.94 4.19 -6.48
C ASN A 130 9.91 4.21 -7.67
N ALA A 131 9.80 3.21 -8.52
CA ALA A 131 10.51 3.10 -9.80
C ALA A 131 9.54 2.95 -10.98
N TRP A 132 8.30 3.40 -10.81
CA TRP A 132 7.31 3.37 -11.87
C TRP A 132 7.67 4.34 -12.99
N GLU A 133 7.33 3.95 -14.22
CA GLU A 133 7.31 4.91 -15.33
C GLU A 133 6.25 5.97 -15.05
N GLU A 134 6.63 7.24 -15.18
CA GLU A 134 5.83 8.36 -14.69
C GLU A 134 4.47 8.46 -15.38
N SER A 135 4.41 8.21 -16.70
CA SER A 135 3.15 8.23 -17.44
C SER A 135 2.22 7.08 -17.02
N ALA A 136 2.76 5.90 -16.73
CA ALA A 136 2.01 4.74 -16.26
C ALA A 136 1.43 4.95 -14.85
N LEU A 137 2.15 5.68 -13.98
CA LEU A 137 1.66 6.09 -12.67
C LEU A 137 0.58 7.16 -12.81
N ALA A 138 0.83 8.21 -13.60
CA ALA A 138 -0.13 9.28 -13.87
C ALA A 138 -1.45 8.76 -14.45
N ASN A 139 -1.41 7.76 -15.34
CA ASN A 139 -2.61 7.14 -15.88
C ASN A 139 -3.46 6.47 -14.79
N ARG A 140 -2.82 5.82 -13.81
CA ARG A 140 -3.56 5.17 -12.70
C ARG A 140 -4.16 6.18 -11.73
N LEU A 141 -3.53 7.33 -11.57
CA LEU A 141 -4.11 8.42 -10.79
C LEU A 141 -5.45 8.88 -11.35
N GLN A 142 -5.67 8.80 -12.66
CA GLN A 142 -6.97 9.15 -13.25
C GLN A 142 -8.10 8.27 -12.73
N CYS A 143 -7.87 6.97 -12.48
CA CYS A 143 -8.89 6.13 -11.86
C CYS A 143 -9.07 6.48 -10.37
N LEU A 144 -7.97 6.75 -9.65
CA LEU A 144 -8.01 7.16 -8.24
C LEU A 144 -8.83 8.44 -8.06
N HIS A 145 -8.58 9.46 -8.88
CA HIS A 145 -9.31 10.73 -8.87
C HIS A 145 -10.81 10.55 -9.10
N LYS A 146 -11.21 9.50 -9.85
CA LYS A 146 -12.61 9.15 -10.13
C LYS A 146 -13.21 8.16 -9.14
N LEU A 147 -12.42 7.65 -8.18
CA LEU A 147 -12.80 6.54 -7.29
C LEU A 147 -13.21 5.27 -8.06
N GLU A 148 -12.55 5.00 -9.18
CA GLU A 148 -12.80 3.84 -10.03
C GLU A 148 -11.63 2.85 -9.98
N LYS A 149 -11.94 1.57 -10.19
CA LYS A 149 -10.91 0.53 -10.33
C LYS A 149 -10.22 0.66 -11.70
N CYS A 150 -8.90 0.84 -11.70
CA CYS A 150 -8.13 0.74 -12.94
C CYS A 150 -8.15 -0.70 -13.51
N GLY A 151 -8.14 -0.80 -14.83
CA GLY A 151 -7.81 -2.05 -15.53
C GLY A 151 -6.35 -2.46 -15.39
N PRO A 152 -5.99 -3.66 -15.90
CA PRO A 152 -4.61 -4.17 -15.84
C PRO A 152 -3.59 -3.22 -16.48
N ALA A 153 -3.99 -2.54 -17.56
CA ALA A 153 -3.17 -1.54 -18.25
C ALA A 153 -3.07 -0.19 -17.52
N GLY A 154 -3.84 0.02 -16.44
CA GLY A 154 -3.81 1.25 -15.64
C GLY A 154 -4.79 2.34 -16.08
N TYR A 155 -5.79 2.01 -16.90
CA TYR A 155 -6.82 2.95 -17.37
C TYR A 155 -8.17 2.75 -16.64
N PRO A 156 -9.00 3.80 -16.53
CA PRO A 156 -10.40 3.67 -16.10
C PRO A 156 -11.17 2.67 -16.97
N GLN A 157 -12.11 1.94 -16.38
CA GLN A 157 -12.85 0.86 -17.06
C GLN A 157 -13.95 1.35 -18.02
N THR A 158 -13.93 2.62 -18.47
CA THR A 158 -14.91 3.15 -19.43
C THR A 158 -14.30 4.04 -20.52
N SER A 159 -14.78 3.82 -21.75
CA SER A 159 -14.55 4.50 -23.04
C SER A 159 -13.30 4.12 -23.89
N GLU A 160 -13.59 3.43 -25.01
CA GLU A 160 -12.82 3.43 -26.28
C GLU A 160 -11.51 2.64 -26.48
N LEU A 161 -11.29 1.50 -25.80
CA LEU A 161 -10.28 0.53 -26.28
C LEU A 161 -10.87 -0.74 -26.94
N THR A 162 -12.19 -0.79 -27.14
CA THR A 162 -12.83 -1.84 -27.95
C THR A 162 -12.74 -1.62 -29.46
N ASN A 163 -12.23 -0.48 -29.95
CA ASN A 163 -12.32 -0.15 -31.39
C ASN A 163 -11.01 -0.03 -32.20
N HIS A 164 -9.82 -0.33 -31.64
CA HIS A 164 -8.58 -0.19 -32.41
C HIS A 164 -7.55 -1.33 -32.37
N LEU A 165 -7.89 -2.53 -31.87
CA LEU A 165 -6.99 -3.70 -32.01
C LEU A 165 -7.68 -5.00 -32.50
N TYR A 166 -8.78 -4.88 -33.24
CA TYR A 166 -9.20 -5.92 -34.20
C TYR A 166 -9.03 -5.40 -35.63
N LEU A 167 -7.78 -5.21 -36.04
CA LEU A 167 -7.44 -5.31 -37.45
C LEU A 167 -7.10 -6.78 -37.70
N PRO A 168 -7.94 -7.55 -38.44
CA PRO A 168 -7.56 -8.88 -38.85
C PRO A 168 -6.51 -8.70 -39.94
N MET A 169 -5.22 -8.79 -39.59
CA MET A 169 -4.21 -9.10 -40.60
C MET A 169 -4.29 -10.60 -40.90
N ILE A 170 -5.31 -10.94 -41.70
CA ILE A 170 -5.17 -11.98 -42.71
C ILE A 170 -4.18 -11.42 -43.73
N THR A 171 -3.01 -12.05 -43.89
CA THR A 171 -2.44 -12.38 -45.21
C THR A 171 -1.18 -13.25 -45.06
N ARG A 172 -1.32 -14.46 -45.65
CA ARG A 172 -0.32 -15.48 -46.04
C ARG A 172 0.47 -16.21 -44.96
#